data_AF-A0A356R0B6-F1
#
_entry.id   AF-A0A356R0B6-F1
#
_cell.length_a   1.000
_cell.length_b   1.000
_cell.length_c   1.000
_cell.angle_alpha   90.00
_cell.angle_beta   90.00
_cell.angle_gamma   90.00
#
_symmetry.space_group_name_H-M   'P 1'
#
loop_
_entity.id
_entity.type
_entity.pdbx_description
1 polymer ?
#
loop_
_entity_poly.entity_id
_entity_poly.type
_entity_poly.pdbx_seq_one_letter_code
_entity_poly.pdbx_strand_id
1 'polypeptide(L)'
;MERITGLKGARVMIAYVRGPSHSIELIEYSGPDDRTGVRPRACDTGFCHVAYDVTGLDELIEAAAAHGVTAEGEIITVDQGPNAGARIVYLRDSDGITFELIEKPA
;
A
#
# COMPACT_ATOMS: atom_id res chain seq x y z
N MET A 1 4.41 -22.98 4.39
CA MET A 1 4.06 -21.71 5.04
C MET A 1 3.72 -21.90 6.52
N GLU A 2 2.91 -22.88 6.89
CA GLU A 2 2.52 -23.18 8.30
C GLU A 2 3.67 -23.17 9.33
N ARG A 3 4.83 -23.74 8.99
CA ARG A 3 5.99 -23.78 9.91
C ARG A 3 6.64 -22.42 10.14
N ILE A 4 6.55 -21.51 9.16
CA ILE A 4 7.11 -20.16 9.24
C ILE A 4 6.14 -19.25 9.99
N THR A 5 4.85 -19.40 9.72
CA THR A 5 3.80 -18.51 10.25
C THR A 5 3.15 -19.01 11.53
N GLY A 6 3.36 -20.29 11.89
CA GLY A 6 2.66 -20.96 12.99
C GLY A 6 1.17 -21.25 12.70
N LEU A 7 0.67 -20.90 11.51
CA LEU A 7 -0.73 -21.06 11.14
C LEU A 7 -0.96 -22.44 10.53
N LYS A 8 -1.63 -23.33 11.27
CA LYS A 8 -2.09 -24.62 10.76
C LYS A 8 -3.11 -24.40 9.64
N GLY A 9 -2.99 -25.17 8.56
CA GLY A 9 -3.82 -25.03 7.36
C GLY A 9 -3.39 -23.92 6.40
N ALA A 10 -2.29 -23.19 6.68
CA ALA A 10 -1.86 -22.08 5.83
C ALA A 10 -1.37 -22.54 4.45
N ARG A 11 -2.16 -22.16 3.45
CA ARG A 11 -1.87 -22.33 2.02
C ARG A 11 -1.68 -20.95 1.41
N VAL A 12 -0.63 -20.78 0.61
CA VAL A 12 -0.30 -19.48 0.04
C VAL A 12 0.05 -19.57 -1.44
N MET A 13 -0.30 -18.52 -2.17
CA MET A 13 0.31 -18.17 -3.44
C MET A 13 1.19 -16.94 -3.22
N ILE A 14 2.38 -16.95 -3.82
CA ILE A 14 3.35 -15.86 -3.69
C ILE A 14 3.66 -15.33 -5.09
N ALA A 15 3.59 -14.02 -5.24
CA ALA A 15 4.05 -13.30 -6.41
C ALA A 15 5.06 -12.24 -6.00
N TYR A 16 6.07 -11.99 -6.84
CA TYR A 16 7.03 -10.93 -6.64
C TYR A 16 6.85 -9.85 -7.69
N VAL A 17 6.54 -8.64 -7.24
CA VAL A 17 6.58 -7.43 -8.06
C VAL A 17 7.99 -6.87 -7.96
N ARG A 18 8.73 -6.88 -9.07
CA ARG A 18 10.11 -6.38 -9.12
C ARG A 18 10.12 -4.93 -9.60
N GLY A 19 10.45 -4.02 -8.71
CA GLY A 19 10.79 -2.64 -9.05
C GLY A 19 12.27 -2.49 -9.41
N PRO A 20 12.71 -1.28 -9.79
CA PRO A 20 14.11 -1.04 -10.18
C PRO A 20 15.14 -1.33 -9.09
N SER A 21 14.82 -1.04 -7.83
CA SER A 21 15.75 -1.14 -6.68
C SER A 21 15.22 -2.01 -5.53
N HIS A 22 13.98 -2.49 -5.64
CA HIS A 22 13.31 -3.23 -4.58
C HIS A 22 12.38 -4.29 -5.19
N SER A 23 11.92 -5.22 -4.35
CA SER A 23 10.89 -6.17 -4.73
C SER A 23 9.83 -6.19 -3.63
N ILE A 24 8.57 -6.25 -4.04
CA ILE A 24 7.43 -6.42 -3.14
C ILE A 24 6.94 -7.84 -3.31
N GLU A 25 6.91 -8.57 -2.21
CA GLU A 25 6.31 -9.90 -2.13
C GLU A 25 4.82 -9.76 -1.82
N LEU A 26 3.97 -10.21 -2.74
CA LEU A 26 2.53 -10.33 -2.53
C LEU A 26 2.24 -11.76 -2.10
N ILE A 27 1.57 -11.91 -0.95
CA ILE A 27 1.24 -13.21 -0.37
C ILE A 27 -0.27 -13.31 -0.22
N GLU A 28 -0.88 -14.18 -1.00
CA GLU A 28 -2.30 -14.50 -0.88
C GLU A 28 -2.47 -15.75 -0.03
N TYR A 29 -3.21 -15.68 1.08
CA TYR A 29 -3.60 -16.84 1.87
C TYR A 29 -4.93 -17.41 1.37
N SER A 30 -4.89 -18.61 0.79
CA SER A 30 -6.07 -19.40 0.39
C SER A 30 -6.54 -20.37 1.49
N GLY A 31 -5.96 -20.27 2.69
CA GLY A 31 -6.37 -21.00 3.88
C GLY A 31 -5.60 -20.52 5.12
N PRO A 32 -6.08 -20.83 6.33
CA PRO A 32 -7.28 -21.63 6.62
C PRO A 32 -8.59 -20.89 6.30
N ASP A 33 -9.70 -21.64 6.17
CA ASP A 33 -10.96 -21.12 5.63
C ASP A 33 -11.68 -20.15 6.60
N ASP A 34 -11.24 -20.07 7.86
CA ASP A 34 -11.72 -19.17 8.91
C ASP A 34 -10.94 -17.84 8.98
N ARG A 35 -10.07 -17.56 8.00
CA ARG A 35 -9.35 -16.28 7.92
C ARG A 35 -10.30 -15.08 7.89
N THR A 36 -9.91 -14.02 8.57
CA THR A 36 -10.64 -12.74 8.61
C THR A 36 -9.82 -11.61 8.00
N GLY A 37 -10.47 -10.50 7.67
CA GLY A 37 -9.80 -9.28 7.19
C GLY A 37 -9.58 -8.28 8.31
N VAL A 38 -8.51 -7.47 8.18
CA VAL A 38 -8.21 -6.34 9.07
C VAL A 38 -7.97 -5.11 8.20
N ARG A 39 -8.61 -3.99 8.52
CA ARG A 39 -8.46 -2.72 7.79
C ARG A 39 -8.16 -1.57 8.78
N PRO A 40 -6.91 -1.43 9.24
CA PRO A 40 -6.56 -0.45 10.27
C PRO A 40 -6.58 0.98 9.71
N ARG A 41 -6.92 1.95 10.56
CA ARG A 41 -6.78 3.39 10.23
C ARG A 41 -5.32 3.79 10.36
N ALA A 42 -4.95 4.90 9.72
CA ALA A 42 -3.58 5.40 9.77
C ALA A 42 -3.06 5.68 11.20
N CYS A 43 -3.96 5.95 12.15
CA CYS A 43 -3.63 6.17 13.56
C CYS A 43 -3.64 4.91 14.44
N ASP A 44 -4.06 3.76 13.91
CA ASP A 44 -4.17 2.54 14.70
C ASP A 44 -2.81 1.82 14.77
N THR A 45 -2.51 1.21 15.91
CA THR A 45 -1.26 0.44 16.10
C THR A 45 -1.17 -0.71 15.11
N GLY A 46 0.00 -0.86 14.47
CA GLY A 46 0.25 -1.89 13.47
C GLY A 46 -0.13 -1.49 12.05
N PHE A 47 -0.75 -0.31 11.85
CA PHE A 47 -0.89 0.26 10.53
C PHE A 47 0.48 0.44 9.86
N CYS A 48 0.55 0.06 8.59
CA CYS A 48 1.70 0.29 7.73
C CYS A 48 1.23 0.60 6.32
N HIS A 49 2.11 1.22 5.54
CA HIS A 49 1.91 1.52 4.13
C HIS A 49 3.22 1.35 3.38
N VAL A 50 3.12 1.26 2.06
CA VAL A 50 4.27 1.36 1.16
C VAL A 50 4.25 2.73 0.51
N ALA A 51 5.37 3.45 0.59
CA ALA A 51 5.50 4.78 0.00
C ALA A 51 6.34 4.74 -1.27
N TYR A 52 5.93 5.54 -2.26
CA TYR A 52 6.66 5.74 -3.52
C TYR A 52 6.92 7.21 -3.75
N ASP A 53 8.16 7.54 -4.08
CA ASP A 53 8.49 8.80 -4.77
C ASP A 53 8.03 8.66 -6.23
N VAL A 54 7.17 9.57 -6.68
CA VAL A 54 6.55 9.52 -8.02
C VAL A 54 6.66 10.85 -8.76
N THR A 55 6.40 10.79 -10.06
CA THR A 55 6.19 11.96 -10.94
C THR A 55 4.87 11.79 -11.66
N GLY A 56 4.09 12.86 -11.81
CA GLY A 56 2.75 12.80 -12.40
C GLY A 56 1.74 12.24 -11.40
N LEU A 57 1.62 12.90 -10.24
CA LEU A 57 0.75 12.44 -9.16
C LEU A 57 -0.71 12.29 -9.61
N ASP A 58 -1.23 13.29 -10.30
CA ASP A 58 -2.64 13.32 -10.71
C ASP A 58 -2.95 12.22 -11.73
N GLU A 59 -2.06 12.02 -12.72
CA GLU A 59 -2.21 10.96 -13.73
C GLU A 59 -2.13 9.57 -13.09
N LEU A 60 -1.25 9.38 -12.10
CA LEU A 60 -1.11 8.10 -11.41
C LEU A 60 -2.35 7.77 -10.57
N ILE A 61 -2.96 8.78 -9.92
CA ILE A 61 -4.21 8.61 -9.18
C ILE A 61 -5.34 8.17 -10.12
N GLU A 62 -5.47 8.82 -11.28
CA GLU A 62 -6.47 8.46 -12.29
C GLU A 62 -6.27 7.03 -12.81
N ALA A 63 -5.02 6.67 -13.14
CA ALA A 63 -4.69 5.33 -13.59
C ALA A 63 -4.96 4.25 -12.52
N ALA A 64 -4.65 4.55 -11.26
CA ALA A 64 -4.88 3.65 -10.13
C ALA A 64 -6.39 3.40 -9.89
N ALA A 65 -7.22 4.43 -10.08
CA ALA A 65 -8.67 4.33 -9.88
C ALA A 65 -9.32 3.29 -10.82
N ALA A 66 -8.81 3.13 -12.05
CA ALA A 66 -9.28 2.11 -13.00
C ALA A 66 -9.06 0.67 -12.48
N HIS A 67 -8.16 0.49 -11.51
CA HIS A 67 -7.86 -0.79 -10.86
C HIS A 67 -8.47 -0.91 -9.45
N GLY A 68 -9.37 0.01 -9.07
CA GLY A 68 -10.02 -0.02 -7.75
C GLY A 68 -9.14 0.48 -6.61
N VAL A 69 -8.03 1.17 -6.91
CA VAL A 69 -7.14 1.80 -5.93
C VAL A 69 -7.43 3.29 -5.92
N THR A 70 -8.04 3.79 -4.84
CA THR A 70 -8.59 5.15 -4.78
C THR A 70 -8.05 5.94 -3.60
N ALA A 71 -8.07 7.27 -3.68
CA ALA A 71 -7.63 8.13 -2.60
C ALA A 71 -8.49 7.95 -1.34
N GLU A 72 -7.86 7.80 -0.17
CA GLU A 72 -8.56 7.82 1.13
C GLU A 72 -8.86 9.24 1.62
N GLY A 73 -8.17 10.24 1.08
CA GLY A 73 -8.32 11.64 1.44
C GLY A 73 -7.95 12.56 0.28
N GLU A 74 -7.58 13.79 0.60
CA GLU A 74 -7.21 14.81 -0.37
C GLU A 74 -5.69 14.84 -0.60
N ILE A 75 -5.27 15.32 -1.76
CA ILE A 75 -3.86 15.66 -2.00
C ILE A 75 -3.50 16.86 -1.14
N ILE A 76 -2.44 16.74 -0.34
CA ILE A 76 -1.92 17.84 0.46
C ILE A 76 -0.53 18.25 -0.02
N THR A 77 -0.20 19.53 0.11
CA THR A 77 1.19 20.00 0.05
C THR A 77 1.75 20.03 1.46
N VAL A 78 2.85 19.32 1.69
CA VAL A 78 3.52 19.27 2.99
C VAL A 78 4.19 20.61 3.26
N ASP A 79 3.98 21.19 4.43
CA ASP A 79 4.48 22.51 4.82
C ASP A 79 5.83 22.45 5.57
N GLN A 80 6.18 21.32 6.16
CA GLN A 80 7.37 21.19 7.02
C GLN A 80 8.05 19.81 6.97
N GLY A 81 9.29 19.75 7.44
CA GLY A 81 10.07 18.51 7.56
C GLY A 81 10.76 18.09 6.26
N PRO A 82 11.27 16.84 6.19
CA PRO A 82 12.06 16.36 5.04
C PRO A 82 11.33 16.36 3.71
N ASN A 83 10.00 16.31 3.74
CA ASN A 83 9.12 16.32 2.57
C ASN A 83 8.47 17.70 2.33
N ALA A 84 8.92 18.77 2.99
CA ALA A 84 8.35 20.10 2.78
C ALA A 84 8.34 20.49 1.28
N GLY A 85 7.19 20.97 0.81
CA GLY A 85 6.91 21.27 -0.59
C GLY A 85 6.37 20.09 -1.41
N ALA A 86 6.51 18.83 -0.95
CA ALA A 86 6.00 17.67 -1.68
C ALA A 86 4.47 17.63 -1.66
N ARG A 87 3.88 17.12 -2.74
CA ARG A 87 2.46 16.74 -2.81
C ARG A 87 2.31 15.29 -2.39
N ILE A 88 1.42 15.00 -1.45
CA ILE A 88 1.23 13.66 -0.88
C ILE A 88 -0.24 13.28 -0.84
N VAL A 89 -0.52 12.00 -1.09
CA VAL A 89 -1.83 11.37 -0.85
C VAL A 89 -1.67 9.91 -0.45
N TYR A 90 -2.61 9.41 0.36
CA TYR A 90 -2.81 7.97 0.55
C TYR A 90 -3.87 7.45 -0.42
N LEU A 91 -3.51 6.40 -1.16
CA LEU A 91 -4.44 5.55 -1.88
C LEU A 91 -4.65 4.25 -1.13
N ARG A 92 -5.81 3.62 -1.32
CA ARG A 92 -6.09 2.31 -0.73
C ARG A 92 -6.92 1.44 -1.67
N ASP A 93 -6.61 0.15 -1.66
CA ASP A 93 -7.30 -0.87 -2.44
C ASP A 93 -8.44 -1.55 -1.64
N SER A 94 -9.09 -2.53 -2.27
CA SER A 94 -10.16 -3.33 -1.67
C SER A 94 -9.70 -4.25 -0.54
N ASP A 95 -8.43 -4.67 -0.54
CA ASP A 95 -7.84 -5.54 0.49
C ASP A 95 -7.38 -4.74 1.71
N GLY A 96 -7.38 -3.41 1.62
CA GLY A 96 -7.02 -2.48 2.70
C GLY A 96 -5.55 -2.07 2.68
N ILE A 97 -4.79 -2.43 1.65
CA ILE A 97 -3.38 -2.04 1.49
C ILE A 97 -3.31 -0.57 1.13
N THR A 98 -2.48 0.16 1.88
CA THR A 98 -2.30 1.61 1.70
C THR A 98 -1.01 1.91 0.98
N PHE A 99 -1.11 2.77 -0.02
CA PHE A 99 0.00 3.28 -0.81
C PHE A 99 0.12 4.78 -0.58
N GLU A 100 1.30 5.24 -0.19
CA GLU A 100 1.63 6.66 -0.16
C GLU A 100 2.30 7.06 -1.47
N LEU A 101 1.77 8.09 -2.10
CA LEU A 101 2.39 8.70 -3.27
C LEU A 101 2.96 10.05 -2.87
N ILE A 102 4.26 10.25 -3.13
CA ILE A 102 4.98 11.46 -2.79
C ILE A 102 5.56 12.04 -4.09
N GLU A 103 5.07 13.21 -4.50
CA GLU A 103 5.63 13.97 -5.61
C GLU A 103 6.42 15.15 -5.05
N LYS A 104 7.75 15.09 -5.20
CA LYS A 104 8.64 16.17 -4.75
C LYS A 104 8.57 17.35 -5.74
N PRO A 105 8.80 18.59 -5.27
CA PRO A 105 8.96 19.74 -6.16
C PRO A 105 10.05 19.47 -7.21
N ALA A 106 9.87 20.03 -8.40
CA ALA A 106 10.85 20.01 -9.48
C ALA A 106 12.12 20.81 -9.13
#